data_AF-A0A7R9QZH8-F1
#
_entry.id   AF-A0A7R9QZH8-F1
#
_cell.length_a   1.000
_cell.length_b   1.000
_cell.length_c   1.000
_cell.angle_alpha   90.00
_cell.angle_beta   90.00
_cell.angle_gamma   90.00
#
_symmetry.space_group_name_H-M   'P 1'
#
loop_
_entity.id
_entity.type
_entity.pdbx_description
1 polymer ?
#
loop_
_entity_poly.entity_id
_entity_poly.type
_entity_poly.pdbx_seq_one_letter_code
_entity_poly.pdbx_strand_id
1 'polypeptide(L)'
;MPQTDPDSSYLIRIHGTCMVIAWIGTVSLGIVFARYYKQTWVSSTLCGVKIWFAYHRALMVTSVTLMLIAQISIFIYVGGYHVGLHQLFGTLAFTLALLNPIGALLRPEPD
;
A
#
# COMPACT_ATOMS: atom_id res chain seq x y z
N MET A 1 18.47 -19.17 -12.83
CA MET A 1 18.78 -18.34 -14.00
C MET A 1 17.57 -17.42 -14.22
N PRO A 2 17.73 -16.09 -14.34
CA PRO A 2 16.59 -15.20 -14.61
C PRO A 2 15.95 -15.63 -15.94
N GLN A 3 14.63 -15.80 -15.99
CA GLN A 3 13.95 -16.13 -17.24
C GLN A 3 13.98 -14.91 -18.17
N THR A 4 14.73 -15.01 -19.28
CA THR A 4 14.90 -13.94 -20.27
C THR A 4 13.83 -14.00 -21.37
N ASP A 5 12.58 -14.21 -20.99
CA ASP A 5 11.45 -14.11 -21.92
C ASP A 5 10.96 -12.65 -21.96
N PRO A 6 10.56 -12.12 -23.13
CA PRO A 6 10.09 -10.74 -23.26
C PRO A 6 8.89 -10.44 -22.34
N ASP A 7 8.02 -11.42 -22.11
CA ASP A 7 6.88 -11.33 -21.18
C ASP A 7 7.32 -11.08 -19.73
N SER A 8 8.44 -11.67 -19.33
CA SER A 8 9.03 -11.53 -17.99
C SER A 8 9.54 -10.11 -17.73
N SER A 9 9.93 -9.36 -18.78
CA SER A 9 10.31 -7.95 -18.64
C SER A 9 9.12 -7.07 -18.20
N TYR A 10 7.90 -7.37 -18.65
CA TYR A 10 6.71 -6.60 -18.26
C TYR A 10 6.39 -6.76 -16.78
N LEU A 11 6.62 -7.93 -16.19
CA LEU A 11 6.40 -8.16 -14.75
C LEU A 11 7.26 -7.26 -13.87
N ILE A 12 8.52 -7.03 -14.25
CA ILE A 12 9.40 -6.07 -13.55
C ILE A 12 8.89 -4.65 -13.69
N ARG A 13 8.43 -4.27 -14.89
CA ARG A 13 7.89 -2.92 -15.14
C ARG A 13 6.61 -2.69 -14.33
N ILE A 14 5.70 -3.67 -14.31
CA ILE A 14 4.49 -3.66 -13.50
C ILE A 14 4.86 -3.52 -12.01
N HIS A 15 5.81 -4.31 -11.52
CA HIS A 15 6.30 -4.20 -10.14
C HIS A 15 6.75 -2.78 -9.82
N GLY A 16 7.66 -2.22 -10.63
CA GLY A 16 8.19 -0.87 -10.41
C GLY A 16 7.11 0.21 -10.47
N THR A 17 6.25 0.18 -11.49
CA THR A 17 5.18 1.18 -11.67
C THR A 17 4.16 1.10 -10.55
N CYS A 18 3.68 -0.09 -10.17
CA CYS A 18 2.74 -0.27 -9.08
C CYS A 18 3.35 0.19 -7.73
N MET A 19 4.63 -0.12 -7.47
CA MET A 19 5.30 0.37 -6.25
C MET A 19 5.41 1.89 -6.22
N VAL A 20 5.79 2.55 -7.32
CA VAL A 20 5.89 4.01 -7.37
C VAL A 20 4.52 4.67 -7.15
N ILE A 21 3.47 4.18 -7.82
CA ILE A 21 2.10 4.72 -7.65
C ILE A 21 1.63 4.51 -6.20
N ALA A 22 1.89 3.34 -5.61
CA ALA A 22 1.52 3.07 -4.24
C ALA A 22 2.24 3.99 -3.25
N TRP A 23 3.57 4.03 -3.29
CA TRP A 23 4.39 4.76 -2.31
C TRP A 23 4.30 6.27 -2.48
N ILE A 24 4.52 6.79 -3.69
CA ILE A 24 4.58 8.23 -3.93
C ILE A 24 3.17 8.81 -4.06
N GLY A 25 2.24 8.07 -4.64
CA GLY A 25 0.86 8.51 -4.84
C GLY A 25 -0.03 8.23 -3.63
N THR A 26 -0.54 6.99 -3.52
CA THR A 26 -1.66 6.69 -2.63
C THR A 26 -1.28 6.73 -1.15
N VAL A 27 -0.09 6.24 -0.77
CA VAL A 27 0.40 6.29 0.62
C VAL A 27 0.64 7.74 1.06
N SER A 28 1.35 8.54 0.25
CA SER A 28 1.60 9.96 0.55
C SER A 28 0.30 10.74 0.74
N LEU A 29 -0.66 10.57 -0.18
CA LEU A 29 -1.97 11.20 -0.06
C LEU A 29 -2.69 10.74 1.21
N GLY A 30 -2.68 9.44 1.50
CA GLY A 30 -3.33 8.93 2.71
C GLY A 30 -2.73 9.52 4.00
N ILE A 31 -1.42 9.73 4.06
CA ILE A 31 -0.75 10.41 5.20
C ILE A 31 -1.19 11.87 5.29
N VAL A 32 -1.23 12.59 4.16
CA VAL A 32 -1.67 13.98 4.09
C VAL A 32 -3.12 14.12 4.59
N PHE A 33 -4.03 13.26 4.13
CA PHE A 33 -5.42 13.23 4.59
C PHE A 33 -5.52 12.96 6.10
N ALA A 34 -4.77 11.97 6.60
CA ALA A 34 -4.76 11.65 8.02
C ALA A 34 -4.16 12.76 8.88
N ARG A 35 -3.24 13.59 8.38
CA ARG A 35 -2.59 14.63 9.18
C ARG A 35 -3.30 15.98 9.10
N TYR A 36 -3.69 16.42 7.91
CA TYR A 36 -4.11 17.80 7.67
C TYR A 36 -5.62 17.96 7.48
N TYR A 37 -6.32 16.91 7.03
CA TYR A 37 -7.73 17.04 6.63
C TYR A 37 -8.73 16.66 7.73
N LYS A 38 -8.26 16.39 8.95
CA LYS A 38 -9.14 16.01 10.07
C LYS A 38 -10.18 17.08 10.42
N GLN A 39 -9.84 18.36 10.23
CA GLN A 39 -10.67 19.53 10.60
C GLN A 39 -11.31 20.22 9.39
N THR A 40 -11.12 19.72 8.18
CA THR A 40 -11.63 20.38 6.97
C THR A 40 -13.14 20.15 6.79
N TRP A 41 -13.64 18.98 7.21
CA TRP A 41 -15.04 18.59 7.04
C TRP A 41 -15.64 18.05 8.33
N VAL A 42 -15.54 18.83 9.40
CA VAL A 42 -16.04 18.43 10.73
C VAL A 42 -17.57 18.30 10.77
N SER A 43 -18.29 19.11 9.99
CA SER A 43 -19.76 19.13 9.94
C SER A 43 -20.38 18.12 8.97
N SER A 44 -19.54 17.42 8.19
CA SER A 44 -20.01 16.52 7.12
C SER A 44 -19.46 15.13 7.33
N THR A 45 -20.35 14.14 7.26
CA THR A 45 -19.98 12.72 7.30
C THR A 45 -20.29 12.09 5.95
N LEU A 46 -19.51 11.07 5.59
CA LEU A 46 -19.75 10.26 4.40
C LEU A 46 -19.99 8.83 4.89
N CYS A 47 -21.18 8.29 4.62
CA CYS A 47 -21.62 6.99 5.13
C CYS A 47 -21.46 6.84 6.66
N GLY A 48 -21.76 7.90 7.43
CA GLY A 48 -21.69 7.89 8.90
C GLY A 48 -20.28 7.94 9.49
N VAL A 49 -19.23 8.03 8.66
CA VAL A 49 -17.84 8.22 9.13
C VAL A 49 -17.32 9.59 8.73
N LYS A 50 -16.31 10.09 9.47
CA LYS A 50 -15.63 11.35 9.15
C LYS A 50 -15.05 11.25 7.73
N ILE A 51 -15.26 12.27 6.90
CA ILE A 51 -14.85 12.28 5.48
C ILE A 51 -13.37 11.97 5.30
N TRP A 52 -12.50 12.60 6.11
CA TRP A 52 -11.06 12.34 6.06
C TRP A 52 -10.72 10.87 6.32
N PHE A 53 -11.47 10.20 7.19
CA PHE A 53 -11.25 8.81 7.56
C PHE A 53 -11.69 7.87 6.43
N ALA A 54 -12.80 8.18 5.75
CA ALA A 54 -13.23 7.44 4.57
C ALA A 54 -12.18 7.50 3.45
N TYR A 55 -11.70 8.71 3.11
CA TYR A 55 -10.65 8.89 2.09
C TYR A 55 -9.33 8.24 2.50
N HIS A 56 -8.88 8.44 3.74
CA HIS A 56 -7.66 7.81 4.25
C HIS A 56 -7.74 6.28 4.13
N ARG A 57 -8.85 5.68 4.58
CA ARG A 57 -9.05 4.22 4.51
C ARG A 57 -9.06 3.72 3.07
N ALA A 58 -9.77 4.41 2.16
CA ALA A 58 -9.80 4.05 0.75
C ALA A 58 -8.41 4.12 0.09
N LEU A 59 -7.62 5.16 0.41
CA LEU A 59 -6.24 5.32 -0.08
C LEU A 59 -5.31 4.24 0.46
N MET A 60 -5.44 3.87 1.75
CA MET A 60 -4.62 2.81 2.35
C MET A 60 -4.95 1.42 1.78
N VAL A 61 -6.24 1.10 1.58
CA VAL A 61 -6.66 -0.16 0.93
C VAL A 61 -6.16 -0.24 -0.51
N THR A 62 -6.28 0.85 -1.27
CA THR A 62 -5.74 0.93 -2.64
C THR A 62 -4.23 0.72 -2.64
N SER A 63 -3.50 1.35 -1.72
CA SER A 63 -2.04 1.21 -1.59
C SER A 63 -1.62 -0.25 -1.36
N VAL A 64 -2.26 -0.93 -0.40
CA VAL A 64 -1.96 -2.33 -0.08
C VAL A 64 -2.27 -3.24 -1.27
N THR A 65 -3.36 -2.99 -2.00
CA THR A 65 -3.73 -3.76 -3.19
C THR A 65 -2.67 -3.62 -4.29
N LEU A 66 -2.21 -2.38 -4.55
CA LEU A 66 -1.14 -2.12 -5.51
C LEU A 66 0.18 -2.79 -5.11
N MET A 67 0.54 -2.75 -3.82
CA MET A 67 1.73 -3.43 -3.30
C MET A 67 1.62 -4.94 -3.42
N LEU A 68 0.44 -5.52 -3.17
CA LEU A 68 0.20 -6.95 -3.34
C LEU A 68 0.39 -7.38 -4.80
N ILE A 69 -0.19 -6.64 -5.75
CA ILE A 69 0.00 -6.89 -7.18
C ILE A 69 1.49 -6.83 -7.54
N ALA A 70 2.18 -5.75 -7.14
CA ALA A 70 3.59 -5.58 -7.40
C ALA A 70 4.45 -6.70 -6.80
N GLN A 71 4.11 -7.16 -5.60
CA GLN A 71 4.85 -8.21 -4.90
C GLN A 71 4.63 -9.57 -5.58
N ILE A 72 3.39 -9.89 -5.99
CA ILE A 72 3.10 -11.11 -6.77
C ILE A 72 3.86 -11.09 -8.10
N SER A 73 3.82 -9.98 -8.84
CA SER A 73 4.51 -9.86 -10.14
C SER A 73 6.01 -10.15 -10.03
N ILE A 74 6.70 -9.61 -9.01
CA ILE A 74 8.14 -9.85 -8.85
C ILE A 74 8.45 -11.27 -8.36
N PHE A 75 7.59 -11.86 -7.52
CA PHE A 75 7.75 -13.26 -7.10
C PHE A 75 7.59 -14.23 -8.27
N ILE A 76 6.63 -13.98 -9.17
CA ILE A 76 6.47 -14.76 -10.41
C ILE A 76 7.71 -14.60 -11.29
N TYR A 77 8.18 -13.37 -11.50
CA TYR A 77 9.36 -13.11 -12.34
C TYR A 77 10.64 -13.78 -11.83
N VAL A 78 10.90 -13.68 -10.53
CA VAL A 78 12.14 -14.23 -9.93
C VAL A 78 12.04 -15.75 -9.76
N GLY A 79 10.83 -16.29 -9.58
CA GLY A 79 10.61 -17.73 -9.34
C GLY A 79 11.19 -18.22 -8.01
N GLY A 80 11.44 -17.31 -7.07
CA GLY A 80 12.08 -17.61 -5.79
C GLY A 80 12.30 -16.36 -4.94
N TYR A 81 12.97 -16.52 -3.80
CA TYR A 81 13.31 -15.42 -2.91
C TYR A 81 14.83 -15.36 -2.70
N HIS A 82 15.44 -14.24 -3.08
CA HIS A 82 16.85 -13.97 -2.82
C HIS A 82 16.97 -12.88 -1.75
N VAL A 83 17.93 -13.04 -0.85
CA VAL A 83 18.11 -12.11 0.26
C VAL A 83 19.02 -10.96 -0.17
N GLY A 84 18.40 -9.89 -0.66
CA GLY A 84 19.03 -8.59 -0.85
C GLY A 84 18.36 -7.53 0.02
N LEU A 85 19.06 -6.43 0.32
CA LEU A 85 18.53 -5.35 1.17
C LEU A 85 17.18 -4.83 0.66
N HIS A 86 17.07 -4.59 -0.65
CA HIS A 86 15.81 -4.13 -1.25
C HIS A 86 14.66 -5.12 -1.04
N GLN A 87 14.91 -6.42 -1.23
CA GLN A 87 13.90 -7.48 -1.08
C GLN A 87 13.49 -7.65 0.39
N LEU A 88 14.45 -7.60 1.30
CA LEU A 88 14.20 -7.68 2.75
C LEU A 88 13.37 -6.49 3.24
N PHE A 89 13.80 -5.27 2.94
CA PHE A 89 13.06 -4.08 3.36
C PHE A 89 11.69 -3.98 2.69
N GLY A 90 11.59 -4.33 1.40
CA GLY A 90 10.32 -4.34 0.67
C GLY A 90 9.31 -5.34 1.24
N THR A 91 9.72 -6.59 1.48
CA THR A 91 8.84 -7.60 2.08
C THR A 91 8.47 -7.28 3.52
N LEU A 92 9.41 -6.76 4.32
CA LEU A 92 9.11 -6.30 5.67
C LEU A 92 8.09 -5.16 5.67
N ALA A 93 8.30 -4.13 4.84
CA ALA A 93 7.39 -3.00 4.72
C ALA A 93 5.99 -3.44 4.27
N PHE A 94 5.90 -4.34 3.29
CA PHE A 94 4.63 -4.91 2.84
C PHE A 94 3.93 -5.70 3.96
N THR A 95 4.68 -6.52 4.71
CA THR A 95 4.14 -7.29 5.84
C THR A 95 3.59 -6.35 6.92
N LEU A 96 4.33 -5.31 7.28
CA LEU A 96 3.87 -4.29 8.23
C LEU A 96 2.63 -3.56 7.70
N ALA A 97 2.57 -3.25 6.41
CA ALA A 97 1.40 -2.63 5.78
C ALA A 97 0.14 -3.51 5.88
N LEU A 98 0.27 -4.84 5.78
CA LEU A 98 -0.83 -5.79 6.00
C LEU A 98 -1.25 -5.90 7.48
N LEU A 99 -0.33 -5.65 8.41
CA LEU A 99 -0.62 -5.67 9.85
C LEU A 99 -1.22 -4.35 10.36
N ASN A 100 -0.99 -3.23 9.66
CA ASN A 100 -1.51 -1.92 10.05
C ASN A 100 -3.04 -1.89 10.32
N PRO A 101 -3.91 -2.55 9.52
CA PRO A 101 -5.34 -2.63 9.81
C PRO A 101 -5.67 -3.35 11.11
N ILE A 102 -4.89 -4.35 11.53
CA ILE A 102 -5.10 -5.06 12.81
C ILE A 102 -4.90 -4.08 13.98
N GLY A 103 -3.85 -3.25 13.91
CA GLY A 103 -3.65 -2.18 14.88
C GLY A 103 -4.80 -1.16 14.89
N ALA A 104 -5.46 -0.94 13.76
CA ALA A 104 -6.63 -0.08 13.69
C ALA A 104 -7.89 -0.71 14.30
N LEU A 105 -8.06 -2.03 14.19
CA LEU A 105 -9.17 -2.78 14.81
C LEU A 105 -9.04 -2.86 16.34
N LEU A 106 -7.81 -2.93 16.85
CA LEU A 106 -7.53 -2.93 18.29
C LEU A 106 -7.58 -1.53 18.92
N ARG A 107 -7.86 -0.48 18.12
CA ARG A 107 -7.93 0.88 18.63
C ARG A 107 -9.19 1.06 19.49
N PRO A 108 -9.08 1.55 20.73
CA PRO A 108 -10.23 1.91 21.55
C PRO A 108 -11.16 2.88 20.80
N GLU A 109 -12.47 2.69 20.95
CA GLU A 109 -13.43 3.64 20.42
C GLU A 109 -13.24 5.00 21.12
N PRO A 110 -13.41 6.12 20.39
CA PRO A 110 -13.32 7.43 21.01
C PRO A 110 -14.51 7.63 21.97
N ASP A 111 -14.20 8.02 23.20
CA ASP A 111 -15.17 8.51 24.20
C ASP A 111 -16.03 9.66 23.66
#